data_AF-A0A2S9FTC8-F1
#
_entry.id   AF-A0A2S9FTC8-F1
#
_cell.length_a   1.000
_cell.length_b   1.000
_cell.length_c   1.000
_cell.angle_alpha   90.00
_cell.angle_beta   90.00
_cell.angle_gamma   90.00
#
_symmetry.space_group_name_H-M   'P 1'
#
loop_
_entity.id
_entity.type
_entity.pdbx_description
1 polymer ?
#
loop_
_entity_poly.entity_id
_entity_poly.type
_entity_poly.pdbx_seq_one_letter_code
_entity_poly.pdbx_strand_id
1 'polypeptide(L)'
;YFFDLRGPSVTIDTACSSSLVAIHLAVQSLRAGDTDLALAAGVNLLLSPAGTRSLDQAEAMSPTGQCHAFDASADGFVRGEGCGVAVLKR
;
A
#
# COMPACT_ATOMS: atom_id res chain seq x y z
N TYR A 1 -17.24 10.37 -4.42
CA TYR A 1 -18.38 10.29 -5.35
C TYR A 1 -19.48 9.37 -4.83
N PHE A 2 -19.33 8.02 -4.86
CA PHE A 2 -20.39 7.08 -4.46
C PHE A 2 -20.95 7.31 -3.04
N PHE A 3 -20.07 7.55 -2.06
CA PHE A 3 -20.43 7.80 -0.66
C PHE A 3 -20.74 9.27 -0.33
N ASP A 4 -20.78 10.16 -1.33
CA ASP A 4 -20.97 11.62 -1.14
C ASP A 4 -20.03 12.25 -0.09
N LEU A 5 -18.82 11.71 0.06
CA LEU A 5 -17.79 12.30 0.92
C LEU A 5 -17.28 13.60 0.30
N ARG A 6 -17.24 14.66 1.11
CA ARG A 6 -16.85 16.02 0.70
C ARG A 6 -15.51 16.50 1.29
N GLY A 7 -14.77 15.61 1.97
CA GLY A 7 -13.42 15.90 2.44
C GLY A 7 -12.35 15.74 1.36
N PRO A 8 -11.05 15.88 1.70
CA PRO A 8 -9.93 15.61 0.80
C PRO A 8 -10.03 14.21 0.19
N SER A 9 -9.78 14.13 -1.12
CA SER A 9 -9.82 12.89 -1.90
C SER A 9 -8.58 12.81 -2.76
N VAL A 10 -7.58 12.05 -2.32
CA VAL A 10 -6.25 11.97 -2.95
C VAL A 10 -5.78 10.54 -3.08
N THR A 11 -4.98 10.28 -4.11
CA THR A 11 -4.28 9.00 -4.31
C THR A 11 -2.81 9.18 -3.95
N ILE A 12 -2.25 8.22 -3.24
CA ILE A 12 -0.85 8.23 -2.81
C ILE A 12 -0.10 7.12 -3.54
N ASP A 13 1.00 7.49 -4.19
CA ASP A 13 1.97 6.54 -4.74
C ASP A 13 3.36 6.85 -4.17
N THR A 14 3.78 5.98 -3.25
CA THR A 14 5.13 5.92 -2.70
C THR A 14 5.66 4.49 -2.79
N ALA A 15 5.25 3.75 -3.83
CA ALA A 15 5.51 2.32 -3.98
C ALA A 15 5.03 1.50 -2.76
N CYS A 16 5.91 0.69 -2.15
CA CYS A 16 5.58 -0.27 -1.09
C CYS A 16 5.01 0.38 0.19
N SER A 17 5.27 1.67 0.43
CA SER A 17 4.78 2.37 1.63
C SER A 17 3.43 3.06 1.45
N SER A 18 2.82 3.01 0.27
CA SER A 18 1.67 3.86 -0.10
C SER A 18 0.51 3.80 0.88
N SER A 19 0.13 2.60 1.35
CA SER A 19 -0.96 2.42 2.31
C SER A 19 -0.64 3.02 3.68
N LEU A 20 0.60 2.91 4.15
CA LEU A 20 1.05 3.50 5.40
C LEU A 20 1.14 5.03 5.31
N VAL A 21 1.57 5.57 4.17
CA VAL A 21 1.56 7.02 3.93
C VAL A 21 0.13 7.56 3.85
N ALA A 22 -0.81 6.81 3.25
CA ALA A 22 -2.23 7.15 3.28
C ALA A 22 -2.78 7.23 4.70
N ILE A 23 -2.44 6.26 5.57
CA ILE A 23 -2.78 6.30 7.00
C ILE A 23 -2.13 7.51 7.68
N HIS A 24 -0.86 7.76 7.42
CA HIS A 24 -0.13 8.90 7.99
C HIS A 24 -0.84 10.22 7.68
N LEU A 25 -1.18 10.48 6.41
CA LEU A 25 -1.86 11.70 5.99
C LEU A 25 -3.28 11.82 6.56
N ALA A 26 -4.02 10.70 6.61
CA ALA A 26 -5.34 10.68 7.24
C ALA A 26 -5.27 11.06 8.72
N VAL A 27 -4.30 10.53 9.47
CA VAL A 27 -4.07 10.89 10.88
C VAL A 27 -3.66 12.36 11.03
N GLN A 28 -2.81 12.88 10.13
CA GLN A 28 -2.45 14.31 10.16
C GLN A 28 -3.68 15.20 9.93
N SER A 29 -4.52 14.89 8.94
CA SER A 29 -5.75 15.64 8.66
C SER A 29 -6.72 15.63 9.84
N LEU A 30 -6.91 14.48 10.48
CA LEU A 30 -7.75 14.36 11.68
C LEU A 30 -7.20 15.21 12.84
N ARG A 31 -5.88 15.20 13.05
CA ARG A 31 -5.23 15.97 14.13
C ARG A 31 -5.22 17.47 13.87
N ALA A 32 -5.08 17.88 12.62
CA ALA A 32 -5.11 19.29 12.21
C ALA A 32 -6.52 19.89 12.26
N GLY A 33 -7.56 19.04 12.27
CA GLY A 33 -8.95 19.49 12.25
C GLY A 33 -9.53 19.66 10.84
N ASP A 34 -8.79 19.29 9.79
CA ASP A 34 -9.21 19.45 8.39
C ASP A 34 -10.36 18.50 8.01
N THR A 35 -10.47 17.36 8.67
CA THR A 35 -11.56 16.37 8.49
C THR A 35 -11.93 15.73 9.81
N ASP A 36 -13.20 15.37 10.06
CA ASP A 36 -13.66 14.66 11.28
C ASP A 36 -13.63 13.11 11.17
N LEU A 37 -13.60 12.62 9.95
CA LEU A 37 -13.61 11.21 9.58
C LEU A 37 -12.73 11.05 8.33
N ALA A 38 -11.87 10.04 8.32
CA ALA A 38 -10.99 9.75 7.19
C ALA A 38 -11.04 8.27 6.81
N LEU A 39 -11.05 7.98 5.50
CA LEU A 39 -10.84 6.65 4.96
C LEU A 39 -9.40 6.55 4.47
N ALA A 40 -8.60 5.70 5.09
CA ALA A 40 -7.25 5.38 4.63
C ALA A 40 -7.24 3.96 4.03
N ALA A 41 -6.78 3.84 2.80
CA ALA A 41 -6.88 2.59 2.05
C ALA A 41 -5.59 2.25 1.31
N GLY A 42 -5.45 0.98 0.94
CA GLY A 42 -4.42 0.51 0.03
C GLY A 42 -4.92 -0.67 -0.80
N VAL A 43 -4.51 -0.73 -2.06
CA VAL A 43 -4.83 -1.82 -2.98
C VAL A 43 -3.61 -2.14 -3.84
N ASN A 44 -3.35 -3.43 -4.07
CA ASN A 44 -2.34 -3.91 -5.00
C ASN A 44 -2.87 -5.14 -5.76
N LEU A 45 -2.78 -5.10 -7.09
CA LEU A 45 -3.17 -6.18 -8.00
C LEU A 45 -2.07 -6.43 -9.04
N LEU A 46 -1.84 -7.69 -9.37
CA LEU A 46 -0.81 -8.20 -10.28
C LEU A 46 -1.42 -8.57 -11.63
N LEU A 47 -1.98 -7.58 -12.32
CA LEU A 47 -2.77 -7.79 -13.55
C LEU A 47 -1.96 -8.06 -14.82
N SER A 48 -0.64 -7.91 -14.76
CA SER A 48 0.26 -8.11 -15.90
C SER A 48 1.59 -8.72 -15.47
N PRO A 49 2.17 -9.63 -16.25
CA PRO A 49 3.49 -10.20 -15.97
C PRO A 49 4.63 -9.18 -16.11
N ALA A 50 4.42 -8.06 -16.81
CA ALA A 50 5.48 -7.10 -17.10
C ALA A 50 6.16 -6.57 -15.83
N GLY A 51 5.37 -6.18 -14.81
CA GLY A 51 5.92 -5.69 -13.54
C GLY A 51 6.70 -6.76 -12.78
N THR A 52 6.27 -8.01 -12.83
CA THR A 52 7.01 -9.12 -12.20
C THR A 52 8.32 -9.37 -12.92
N ARG A 53 8.34 -9.34 -14.26
CA ARG A 53 9.58 -9.47 -15.05
C ARG A 53 10.56 -8.33 -14.77
N SER A 54 10.08 -7.09 -14.62
CA SER A 54 10.95 -5.97 -14.27
C SER A 54 11.62 -6.14 -12.90
N LEU A 55 10.88 -6.66 -11.91
CA LEU A 55 11.40 -6.93 -10.56
C LEU A 55 12.37 -8.12 -10.55
N ASP A 56 12.10 -9.15 -11.36
CA ASP A 56 12.96 -10.31 -11.54
C ASP A 56 14.29 -9.92 -12.21
N GLN A 57 14.24 -9.10 -13.27
CA GLN A 57 15.44 -8.54 -13.91
C GLN A 57 16.26 -7.62 -12.99
N ALA A 58 15.62 -7.07 -11.96
CA ALA A 58 16.28 -6.28 -10.92
C ALA A 58 16.76 -7.13 -9.73
N GLU A 59 16.69 -8.46 -9.84
CA GLU A 59 17.11 -9.43 -8.81
C GLU A 59 16.39 -9.24 -7.45
N ALA A 60 15.18 -8.64 -7.46
CA ALA A 60 14.43 -8.38 -6.24
C ALA A 60 13.51 -9.54 -5.82
N MET A 61 13.23 -10.45 -6.76
CA MET A 61 12.29 -11.56 -6.58
C MET A 61 12.99 -12.80 -6.02
N SER A 62 12.37 -13.45 -5.04
CA SER A 62 12.84 -14.75 -4.55
C SER A 62 12.58 -15.86 -5.58
N PRO A 63 13.61 -16.61 -6.02
CA PRO A 63 13.43 -17.76 -6.90
C PRO A 63 12.78 -18.94 -6.19
N THR A 64 12.83 -19.00 -4.86
CA THR A 64 12.18 -20.05 -4.06
C THR A 64 10.70 -19.78 -3.81
N GLY A 65 10.18 -18.63 -4.28
CA GLY A 65 8.76 -18.30 -4.25
C GLY A 65 8.23 -17.95 -2.85
N GLN A 66 9.10 -17.59 -1.91
CA GLN A 66 8.71 -17.25 -0.55
C GLN A 66 9.49 -16.03 -0.02
N CYS A 67 8.85 -15.26 0.86
CA CYS A 67 9.55 -14.22 1.63
C CYS A 67 10.14 -14.85 2.90
N HIS A 68 11.44 -15.12 2.93
CA HIS A 68 12.13 -15.63 4.12
C HIS A 68 12.51 -14.48 5.07
N ALA A 69 11.49 -13.85 5.66
CA ALA A 69 11.70 -12.65 6.50
C ALA A 69 12.64 -12.95 7.68
N PHE A 70 13.77 -12.25 7.70
CA PHE A 70 14.82 -12.35 8.74
C PHE A 70 15.56 -13.69 8.81
N ASP A 71 15.42 -14.55 7.79
CA ASP A 71 16.17 -15.81 7.70
C ASP A 71 17.55 -15.62 7.04
N ALA A 72 18.52 -16.48 7.36
CA ALA A 72 19.84 -16.49 6.73
C ALA A 72 19.80 -16.89 5.24
N SER A 73 18.77 -17.60 4.80
CA SER A 73 18.54 -17.99 3.41
C SER A 73 17.67 -16.99 2.64
N ALA A 74 17.49 -15.75 3.12
CA ALA A 74 16.72 -14.73 2.42
C ALA A 74 17.31 -14.41 1.03
N ASP A 75 16.51 -14.62 -0.01
CA ASP A 75 16.91 -14.59 -1.42
C ASP A 75 16.04 -13.64 -2.27
N GLY A 76 15.25 -12.77 -1.64
CA GLY A 76 14.34 -11.82 -2.28
C GLY A 76 12.96 -11.82 -1.63
N PHE A 77 12.00 -11.11 -2.25
CA PHE A 77 10.59 -11.15 -1.83
C PHE A 77 9.70 -11.76 -2.92
N VAL A 78 8.46 -12.10 -2.56
CA VAL A 78 7.41 -12.43 -3.52
C VAL A 78 6.27 -11.43 -3.47
N ARG A 79 5.72 -11.13 -4.64
CA ARG A 79 4.62 -10.18 -4.78
C ARG A 79 3.32 -10.80 -4.25
N GLY A 80 2.56 -10.01 -3.50
CA GLY A 80 1.23 -10.38 -3.02
C GLY A 80 0.16 -9.40 -3.52
N GLU A 81 -1.08 -9.84 -3.54
CA GLU A 81 -2.25 -9.01 -3.85
C GLU A 81 -3.06 -8.74 -2.58
N GLY A 82 -3.81 -7.64 -2.59
CA GLY A 82 -4.69 -7.32 -1.48
C GLY A 82 -5.33 -5.96 -1.59
N CYS A 83 -6.42 -5.78 -0.83
CA CYS A 83 -7.10 -4.52 -0.65
C CYS A 83 -7.53 -4.40 0.81
N GLY A 84 -7.39 -3.21 1.39
CA GLY A 84 -7.80 -2.93 2.75
C GLY A 84 -8.15 -1.46 2.95
N VAL A 85 -9.11 -1.20 3.83
CA VAL A 85 -9.56 0.15 4.20
C VAL A 85 -9.69 0.23 5.71
N ALA A 86 -9.14 1.28 6.31
CA ALA A 86 -9.36 1.66 7.69
C ALA A 86 -10.24 2.92 7.75
N VAL A 87 -11.26 2.90 8.61
CA VAL A 87 -12.05 4.07 8.96
C VAL A 87 -11.44 4.68 10.21
N LEU A 88 -11.00 5.93 10.12
CA LEU A 88 -10.34 6.65 11.20
C LEU A 88 -11.21 7.84 11.62
N LYS A 89 -11.27 8.11 12.92
CA LYS A 89 -12.02 9.22 13.51
C LYS A 89 -11.18 9.89 14.59
N ARG A 90 -11.43 11.17 14.84
CA ARG A 90 -10.86 11.91 15.98
C ARG A 90 -11.30 11.32 17.32
#